data_AF-A0A3R8TYW4-F1
#
_entry.id   AF-A0A3R8TYW4-F1
#
_cell.length_a   1.000
_cell.length_b   1.000
_cell.length_c   1.000
_cell.angle_alpha   90.00
_cell.angle_beta   90.00
_cell.angle_gamma   90.00
#
_symmetry.space_group_name_H-M   'P 1'
#
loop_
_entity.id
_entity.type
_entity.pdbx_description
1 polymer ?
#
loop_
_entity_poly.entity_id
_entity_poly.type
_entity_poly.pdbx_seq_one_letter_code
_entity_poly.pdbx_strand_id
1 'polypeptide(L)'
;MCITMFKKGYTMNNKSSCSLSKDSTAQSLSAAVEEFVSQGGVISVIPDGGIAEAPAAYGVEHTPDQGAEAEHNKLELLKELVAKGAGVSALQYSLRMNKKDIRQLATDNGVKISYSRPVKFIRKETFTPTSDIDDVVAGHAMHYSTLGYTATEIAQVLGLSIRQVWDIGKAYRFEFRQNRERDPS
;
A
#
# COMPACT_ATOMS: atom_id res chain seq x y z
N MET A 1 -48.21 27.34 -4.62
CA MET A 1 -46.75 27.61 -4.54
C MET A 1 -46.31 27.37 -3.11
N CYS A 2 -45.57 26.29 -2.85
CA CYS A 2 -45.17 25.88 -1.51
C CYS A 2 -43.65 26.07 -1.37
N ILE A 3 -43.24 27.00 -0.50
CA ILE A 3 -41.84 27.34 -0.24
C ILE A 3 -41.42 26.57 1.02
N THR A 4 -40.46 25.65 0.89
CA THR A 4 -39.84 24.95 2.03
C THR A 4 -38.69 25.80 2.59
N MET A 5 -38.82 26.26 3.83
CA MET A 5 -37.76 26.95 4.58
C MET A 5 -36.77 25.92 5.15
N PHE A 6 -35.51 25.96 4.69
CA PHE A 6 -34.42 25.21 5.30
C PHE A 6 -33.95 25.91 6.58
N LYS A 7 -34.15 25.24 7.72
CA LYS A 7 -33.69 25.66 9.06
C LYS A 7 -32.18 25.41 9.18
N LYS A 8 -31.39 26.47 9.23
CA LYS A 8 -29.93 26.42 9.45
C LYS A 8 -29.65 26.22 10.95
N GLY A 9 -29.21 25.01 11.32
CA GLY A 9 -28.76 24.71 12.67
C GLY A 9 -27.41 25.36 12.97
N TYR A 10 -27.35 26.15 14.03
CA TYR A 10 -26.12 26.67 14.62
C TYR A 10 -25.40 25.55 15.38
N THR A 11 -24.15 25.24 15.04
CA THR A 11 -23.27 24.41 15.86
C THR A 11 -22.39 25.29 16.73
N MET A 12 -22.73 25.39 18.02
CA MET A 12 -21.92 26.00 19.07
C MET A 12 -20.74 25.08 19.42
N ASN A 13 -19.51 25.55 19.24
CA ASN A 13 -18.27 24.86 19.66
C ASN A 13 -17.95 25.23 21.12
N ASN A 14 -18.43 24.42 22.07
CA ASN A 14 -18.13 24.59 23.49
C ASN A 14 -16.86 23.82 23.84
N LYS A 15 -15.70 24.44 23.64
CA LYS A 15 -14.43 23.94 24.21
C LYS A 15 -14.35 24.37 25.66
N SER A 16 -14.75 23.50 26.57
CA SER A 16 -14.49 23.63 28.00
C SER A 16 -13.01 23.35 28.26
N SER A 17 -12.23 24.41 28.49
CA SER A 17 -10.86 24.32 29.01
C SER A 17 -10.91 23.87 30.47
N CYS A 18 -10.72 22.58 30.74
CA CYS A 18 -10.50 22.08 32.09
C CYS A 18 -9.10 22.48 32.56
N SER A 19 -9.03 23.43 33.51
CA SER A 19 -7.86 23.64 34.36
C SER A 19 -7.72 22.45 35.32
N LEU A 20 -6.72 21.60 35.12
CA LEU A 20 -6.35 20.54 36.07
C LEU A 20 -5.65 21.18 37.28
N SER A 21 -6.27 21.04 38.46
CA SER A 21 -5.68 21.39 39.76
C SER A 21 -4.51 20.46 40.06
N LYS A 22 -3.34 21.05 40.39
CA LYS A 22 -2.07 20.33 40.56
C LYS A 22 -1.95 19.58 41.89
N ASP A 23 -2.79 19.89 42.87
CA ASP A 23 -2.56 19.50 44.27
C ASP A 23 -2.91 18.04 44.61
N SER A 24 -3.82 17.39 43.86
CA SER A 24 -4.17 15.98 44.12
C SER A 24 -3.08 15.00 43.70
N THR A 25 -2.23 15.40 42.76
CA THR A 25 -1.19 14.53 42.19
C THR A 25 -0.02 14.32 43.14
N ALA A 26 0.28 15.28 44.01
CA ALA A 26 1.40 15.21 44.95
C ALA A 26 1.18 14.18 46.07
N GLN A 27 -0.03 14.12 46.64
CA GLN A 27 -0.39 13.15 47.67
C GLN A 27 -0.48 11.72 47.11
N SER A 28 -0.90 11.59 45.85
CA SER A 28 -0.90 10.29 45.16
C SER A 28 0.52 9.80 44.89
N LEU A 29 1.47 10.70 44.62
CA LEU A 29 2.85 10.33 44.35
C LEU A 29 3.55 9.84 45.62
N SER A 30 3.37 10.51 46.77
CA SER A 30 4.00 10.08 48.02
C SER A 30 3.56 8.68 48.45
N ALA A 31 2.25 8.39 48.35
CA ALA A 31 1.72 7.06 48.65
C ALA A 31 2.29 5.97 47.72
N ALA A 32 2.38 6.26 46.42
CA ALA A 32 2.94 5.33 45.44
C ALA A 32 4.45 5.09 45.65
N VAL A 33 5.20 6.12 46.07
CA VAL A 33 6.63 5.99 46.40
C VAL A 33 6.81 5.12 47.65
N GLU A 34 6.01 5.31 48.69
CA GLU A 34 6.06 4.48 49.91
C GLU A 34 5.72 3.02 49.63
N GLU A 35 4.71 2.76 48.80
CA GLU A 35 4.35 1.40 48.38
C GLU A 35 5.49 0.73 47.59
N PHE A 36 6.09 1.45 46.64
CA PHE A 36 7.20 0.96 45.83
C PHE A 36 8.43 0.58 46.69
N VAL A 37 8.78 1.43 47.67
CA VAL A 37 9.89 1.14 48.60
C VAL A 37 9.54 -0.03 49.53
N SER A 38 8.30 -0.13 49.99
CA SER A 38 7.83 -1.25 50.85
C SER A 38 7.85 -2.60 50.12
N GLN A 39 7.69 -2.59 48.80
CA GLN A 39 7.81 -3.77 47.93
C GLN A 39 9.26 -4.12 47.57
N GLY A 40 10.26 -3.37 48.09
CA GLY A 40 11.68 -3.61 47.85
C GLY A 40 12.29 -2.81 46.71
N GLY A 41 11.57 -1.82 46.16
CA GLY A 41 12.08 -0.91 45.15
C GLY A 41 13.15 0.04 45.70
N VAL A 42 14.25 0.21 44.97
CA VAL A 42 15.36 1.11 45.36
C VAL A 42 15.37 2.34 44.44
N ILE A 43 15.34 3.53 45.03
CA ILE A 43 15.39 4.80 44.30
C ILE A 43 16.83 5.32 44.34
N SER A 44 17.52 5.30 43.20
CA SER A 44 18.86 5.86 43.08
C SER A 44 18.82 7.38 42.86
N VAL A 45 19.62 8.13 43.62
CA VAL A 45 19.77 9.58 43.45
C VAL A 45 20.80 9.85 42.36
N ILE A 46 20.38 10.54 41.29
CA ILE A 46 21.28 11.00 40.23
C ILE A 46 21.75 12.42 40.58
N PRO A 47 23.06 12.71 40.60
CA PRO A 47 23.56 14.05 40.88
C PRO A 47 23.13 15.05 39.80
N ASP A 48 22.77 16.26 40.22
CA ASP A 48 22.28 17.32 39.35
C ASP A 48 23.34 17.72 38.30
N GLY A 49 23.04 17.43 37.02
CA GLY A 49 23.90 17.75 35.88
C GLY A 49 24.18 16.60 34.90
N GLY A 50 23.76 15.37 35.22
CA GLY A 50 23.75 14.25 34.26
C GLY A 50 22.45 14.21 33.46
N ILE A 51 22.53 14.18 32.12
CA ILE A 51 21.36 13.85 31.29
C ILE A 51 21.03 12.38 31.55
N ALA A 52 20.03 12.16 32.41
CA ALA A 52 19.37 10.87 32.52
C ALA A 52 18.56 10.66 31.24
N GLU A 53 19.12 9.90 30.32
CA GLU A 53 18.34 9.27 29.25
C GLU A 53 17.21 8.48 29.94
N ALA A 54 15.98 8.88 29.68
CA ALA A 54 14.81 8.33 30.34
C ALA A 54 14.79 6.80 30.16
N PRO A 55 14.87 6.00 31.24
CA PRO A 55 14.51 4.61 31.12
C PRO A 55 13.00 4.58 30.89
N ALA A 56 12.61 4.18 29.68
CA ALA A 56 11.26 3.73 29.41
C ALA A 56 10.87 2.75 30.51
N ALA A 57 9.76 3.07 31.16
CA ALA A 57 9.27 2.39 32.32
C ALA A 57 9.07 0.88 32.05
N TYR A 58 9.14 0.13 33.16
CA TYR A 58 8.75 -1.27 33.37
C TYR A 58 9.51 -2.33 32.56
N GLY A 59 10.62 -2.78 33.16
CA GLY A 59 10.99 -4.18 33.09
C GLY A 59 9.88 -5.03 33.73
N VAL A 60 9.29 -5.91 32.95
CA VAL A 60 9.01 -7.25 33.45
C VAL A 60 10.36 -7.97 33.37
N GLU A 61 10.84 -8.47 34.51
CA GLU A 61 11.96 -9.39 34.55
C GLU A 61 11.77 -10.47 33.48
N HIS A 62 12.69 -10.54 32.54
CA HIS A 62 12.98 -11.79 31.86
C HIS A 62 14.49 -11.83 31.62
N THR A 63 15.16 -12.37 32.61
CA THR A 63 16.41 -13.12 32.47
C THR A 63 16.29 -14.16 31.33
N PRO A 64 17.43 -14.59 30.78
CA PRO A 64 17.59 -14.80 29.34
C PRO A 64 17.04 -16.14 28.87
N ASP A 65 15.86 -16.11 28.24
CA ASP A 65 15.41 -17.16 27.29
C ASP A 65 14.41 -16.60 26.25
N GLN A 66 14.54 -15.30 25.93
CA GLN A 66 13.55 -14.52 25.17
C GLN A 66 13.52 -14.76 23.64
N GLY A 67 14.15 -15.82 23.16
CA GLY A 67 14.08 -16.18 21.73
C GLY A 67 12.77 -16.87 21.36
N ALA A 68 12.29 -17.79 22.21
CA ALA A 68 11.15 -18.64 21.89
C ALA A 68 9.80 -17.98 22.24
N GLU A 69 9.71 -17.30 23.39
CA GLU A 69 8.48 -16.64 23.86
C GLU A 69 8.07 -15.46 22.97
N ALA A 70 9.04 -14.67 22.50
CA ALA A 70 8.77 -13.56 21.58
C ALA A 70 8.25 -14.05 20.22
N GLU A 71 8.74 -15.20 19.74
CA GLU A 71 8.26 -15.84 18.51
C GLU A 71 6.85 -16.42 18.71
N HIS A 72 6.56 -17.02 19.88
CA HIS A 72 5.24 -17.54 20.20
C HIS A 72 4.18 -16.42 20.24
N ASN A 73 4.48 -15.30 20.88
CA ASN A 73 3.61 -14.13 20.93
C ASN A 73 3.34 -13.54 19.54
N LYS A 74 4.36 -13.51 18.66
CA LYS A 74 4.18 -13.07 17.26
C LYS A 74 3.31 -14.05 16.46
N LEU A 75 3.40 -15.34 16.74
CA LEU A 75 2.59 -16.37 16.09
C LEU A 75 1.12 -16.28 16.45
N GLU A 76 0.80 -16.06 17.72
CA GLU A 76 -0.58 -15.82 18.16
C GLU A 76 -1.14 -14.57 17.50
N LEU A 77 -0.39 -13.46 17.52
CA LEU A 77 -0.78 -12.22 16.85
C LEU A 77 -0.97 -12.41 15.34
N LEU A 78 -0.09 -13.17 14.68
CA LEU A 78 -0.24 -13.53 13.26
C LEU A 78 -1.56 -14.28 13.01
N LYS A 79 -1.87 -15.29 13.82
CA LYS A 79 -3.11 -16.08 13.69
C LYS A 79 -4.35 -15.22 13.85
N GLU A 80 -4.38 -14.34 14.85
CA GLU A 80 -5.50 -13.43 15.07
C GLU A 80 -5.70 -12.46 13.90
N LEU A 81 -4.62 -11.85 13.43
CA LEU A 81 -4.70 -10.89 12.33
C LEU A 81 -5.13 -11.58 11.02
N VAL A 82 -4.63 -12.79 10.77
CA VAL A 82 -5.05 -13.59 9.61
C VAL A 82 -6.51 -14.04 9.71
N ALA A 83 -6.97 -14.45 10.90
CA ALA A 83 -8.38 -14.76 11.14
C ALA A 83 -9.30 -13.54 10.89
N LYS A 84 -8.80 -12.33 11.19
CA LYS A 84 -9.46 -11.05 10.89
C LYS A 84 -9.36 -10.63 9.41
N GLY A 85 -8.68 -11.41 8.57
CA GLY A 85 -8.49 -11.11 7.15
C GLY A 85 -7.48 -9.99 6.87
N ALA A 86 -6.54 -9.74 7.79
CA ALA A 86 -5.53 -8.71 7.62
C ALA A 86 -4.66 -8.97 6.38
N GLY A 87 -4.49 -7.94 5.56
CA GLY A 87 -3.59 -7.96 4.42
C GLY A 87 -2.12 -7.91 4.84
N VAL A 88 -1.22 -8.26 3.91
CA VAL A 88 0.22 -8.35 4.15
C VAL A 88 0.82 -7.06 4.73
N SER A 89 0.39 -5.89 4.26
CA SER A 89 0.90 -4.60 4.77
C SER A 89 0.51 -4.34 6.22
N ALA A 90 -0.70 -4.75 6.63
CA ALA A 90 -1.15 -4.67 8.01
C ALA A 90 -0.34 -5.64 8.89
N LEU A 91 -0.09 -6.87 8.41
CA LEU A 91 0.77 -7.83 9.10
C LEU A 91 2.20 -7.31 9.30
N GLN A 92 2.76 -6.67 8.27
CA GLN A 92 4.09 -6.04 8.36
C GLN A 92 4.15 -4.95 9.43
N TYR A 93 3.13 -4.09 9.49
CA TYR A 93 3.06 -3.03 10.47
C TYR A 93 2.89 -3.57 11.90
N SER A 94 1.95 -4.51 12.10
CA SER A 94 1.62 -5.06 13.42
C SER A 94 2.72 -5.96 13.98
N LEU A 95 3.32 -6.82 13.15
CA LEU A 95 4.35 -7.76 13.59
C LEU A 95 5.76 -7.14 13.59
N ARG A 96 5.93 -5.96 12.97
CA ARG A 96 7.25 -5.32 12.76
C ARG A 96 8.25 -6.25 12.05
N MET A 97 7.74 -7.12 11.17
CA MET A 97 8.51 -8.13 10.44
C MET A 97 8.51 -7.84 8.93
N ASN A 98 9.53 -8.36 8.23
CA ASN A 98 9.57 -8.22 6.78
C ASN A 98 8.60 -9.20 6.11
N LYS A 99 8.22 -8.93 4.85
CA LYS A 99 7.29 -9.79 4.08
C LYS A 99 7.82 -11.22 3.92
N LYS A 100 9.14 -11.38 3.86
CA LYS A 100 9.79 -12.69 3.77
C LYS A 100 9.64 -13.45 5.07
N ASP A 101 9.94 -12.81 6.19
CA ASP A 101 9.89 -13.41 7.53
C ASP A 101 8.45 -13.77 7.91
N ILE A 102 7.47 -12.90 7.61
CA ILE A 102 6.05 -13.21 7.83
C ILE A 102 5.60 -14.42 6.99
N ARG A 103 6.10 -14.53 5.75
CA ARG A 103 5.83 -15.70 4.90
C ARG A 103 6.43 -16.97 5.47
N GLN A 104 7.66 -16.88 5.95
CA GLN A 104 8.38 -18.00 6.55
C GLN A 104 7.66 -18.45 7.82
N LEU A 105 7.40 -17.53 8.73
CA LEU A 105 6.68 -17.75 9.99
C LEU A 105 5.31 -18.40 9.76
N ALA A 106 4.57 -17.92 8.76
CA ALA A 106 3.28 -18.47 8.38
C ALA A 106 3.39 -19.88 7.75
N THR A 107 4.42 -20.12 6.94
CA THR A 107 4.65 -21.42 6.29
C THR A 107 5.05 -22.48 7.32
N ASP A 108 5.96 -22.13 8.23
CA ASP A 108 6.47 -23.02 9.27
C ASP A 108 5.37 -23.43 10.27
N ASN A 109 4.35 -22.59 10.43
CA ASN A 109 3.24 -22.80 11.38
C ASN A 109 1.89 -23.07 10.69
N GLY A 110 1.88 -23.33 9.38
CA GLY A 110 0.67 -23.72 8.63
C GLY A 110 -0.42 -22.63 8.52
N VAL A 111 -0.09 -21.36 8.69
CA VAL A 111 -1.05 -20.24 8.62
C VAL A 111 -1.20 -19.75 7.17
N LYS A 112 -2.42 -19.81 6.62
CA LYS A 112 -2.70 -19.38 5.25
C LYS A 112 -3.01 -17.89 5.18
N ILE A 113 -2.04 -17.08 4.77
CA ILE A 113 -2.23 -15.64 4.54
C ILE A 113 -2.87 -15.39 3.17
N SER A 114 -3.94 -14.60 3.16
CA SER A 114 -4.56 -14.11 1.93
C SER A 114 -3.72 -12.98 1.32
N TYR A 115 -2.90 -13.33 0.32
CA TYR A 115 -2.20 -12.34 -0.48
C TYR A 115 -3.20 -11.73 -1.46
N SER A 116 -3.49 -10.43 -1.32
CA SER A 116 -4.01 -9.66 -2.44
C SER A 116 -2.98 -9.76 -3.56
N ARG A 117 -3.25 -10.60 -4.56
CA ARG A 117 -2.47 -10.56 -5.78
C ARG A 117 -2.69 -9.16 -6.33
N PRO A 118 -1.64 -8.35 -6.58
CA PRO A 118 -1.82 -7.23 -7.48
C PRO A 118 -2.42 -7.85 -8.75
N VAL A 119 -3.51 -7.27 -9.23
CA VAL A 119 -4.11 -7.61 -10.52
C VAL A 119 -3.00 -7.42 -11.53
N LYS A 120 -2.23 -8.49 -11.79
CA LYS A 120 -1.20 -8.49 -12.80
C LYS A 120 -1.96 -8.16 -14.07
N PHE A 121 -1.59 -7.03 -14.65
CA PHE A 121 -2.00 -6.55 -15.96
C PHE A 121 -2.52 -7.69 -16.82
N ILE A 122 -3.76 -7.49 -17.28
CA ILE A 122 -4.38 -8.24 -18.36
C ILE A 122 -3.28 -8.60 -19.35
N ARG A 123 -3.07 -9.91 -19.45
CA ARG A 123 -2.28 -10.66 -20.42
C ARG A 123 -1.58 -9.77 -21.44
N LYS A 124 -0.25 -9.80 -21.39
CA LYS A 124 0.62 -9.64 -22.57
C LYS A 124 -0.15 -10.16 -23.79
N GLU A 125 -0.63 -9.25 -24.61
CA GLU A 125 -1.07 -9.55 -25.96
C GLU A 125 0.15 -10.23 -26.59
N THR A 126 -0.05 -11.49 -26.93
CA THR A 126 0.96 -12.36 -27.52
C THR A 126 1.66 -11.56 -28.61
N PHE A 127 2.93 -11.23 -28.38
CA PHE A 127 3.81 -10.77 -29.43
C PHE A 127 3.91 -11.96 -30.39
N THR A 128 3.00 -12.01 -31.36
CA THR A 128 3.20 -12.83 -32.55
C THR A 128 4.55 -12.39 -33.08
N PRO A 129 5.48 -13.32 -33.34
CA PRO A 129 6.76 -12.94 -33.89
C PRO A 129 6.45 -12.16 -35.16
N THR A 130 6.80 -10.88 -35.18
CA THR A 130 6.71 -9.96 -36.32
C THR A 130 7.69 -10.36 -37.44
N SER A 131 8.04 -11.65 -37.49
CA SER A 131 9.12 -12.23 -38.29
C SER A 131 8.67 -12.62 -39.70
N ASP A 132 7.36 -12.54 -39.98
CA ASP A 132 6.78 -12.78 -41.31
C ASP A 132 6.32 -11.48 -42.00
N ILE A 133 6.63 -10.31 -41.42
CA ILE A 133 6.29 -9.03 -42.02
C ILE A 133 7.42 -8.62 -42.96
N ASP A 134 7.13 -8.50 -44.25
CA ASP A 134 8.08 -8.05 -45.27
C ASP A 134 8.41 -6.55 -45.06
N ASP A 135 9.69 -6.24 -44.83
CA ASP A 135 10.20 -4.88 -44.65
C ASP A 135 9.85 -3.96 -45.84
N VAL A 136 9.80 -4.50 -47.06
CA VAL A 136 9.44 -3.74 -48.28
C VAL A 136 7.98 -3.31 -48.21
N VAL A 137 7.10 -4.23 -47.82
CA VAL A 137 5.66 -3.97 -47.64
C VAL A 137 5.42 -2.99 -46.51
N ALA A 138 6.16 -3.10 -45.40
CA ALA A 138 6.11 -2.14 -44.30
C ALA A 138 6.54 -0.74 -44.74
N GLY A 139 7.60 -0.63 -45.55
CA GLY A 139 8.06 0.63 -46.13
C GLY A 139 7.01 1.27 -47.04
N HIS A 140 6.34 0.46 -47.89
CA HIS A 140 5.25 0.96 -48.72
C HIS A 140 4.04 1.41 -47.90
N ALA A 141 3.64 0.63 -46.89
CA ALA A 141 2.54 1.00 -46.00
C ALA A 141 2.82 2.34 -45.29
N MET A 142 4.05 2.51 -44.77
CA MET A 142 4.48 3.75 -44.15
C MET A 142 4.44 4.92 -45.14
N HIS A 143 4.95 4.74 -46.36
CA HIS A 143 4.94 5.78 -47.39
C HIS A 143 3.51 6.22 -47.74
N TYR A 144 2.59 5.28 -47.99
CA TYR A 144 1.19 5.63 -48.25
C TYR A 144 0.55 6.36 -47.07
N SER A 145 0.89 6.00 -45.83
CA SER A 145 0.40 6.74 -44.68
C SER A 145 0.90 8.19 -44.65
N THR A 146 2.13 8.48 -45.09
CA THR A 146 2.64 9.86 -45.20
C THR A 146 1.90 10.67 -46.27
N LEU A 147 1.42 10.00 -47.31
CA LEU A 147 0.57 10.59 -48.35
C LEU A 147 -0.89 10.81 -47.90
N GLY A 148 -1.22 10.43 -46.66
CA GLY A 148 -2.54 10.63 -46.07
C GLY A 148 -3.53 9.48 -46.28
N TYR A 149 -3.08 8.34 -46.80
CA TYR A 149 -3.93 7.16 -46.94
C TYR A 149 -4.27 6.59 -45.56
N THR A 150 -5.50 6.11 -45.42
CA THR A 150 -6.01 5.40 -44.24
C THR A 150 -5.57 3.95 -44.25
N ALA A 151 -5.60 3.28 -43.08
CA ALA A 151 -5.25 1.87 -42.97
C ALA A 151 -6.08 0.96 -43.91
N THR A 152 -7.33 1.33 -44.18
CA THR A 152 -8.22 0.61 -45.09
C THR A 152 -7.83 0.76 -46.55
N GLU A 153 -7.39 1.95 -46.97
CA GLU A 153 -6.94 2.18 -48.34
C GLU A 153 -5.58 1.52 -48.58
N ILE A 154 -4.68 1.59 -47.60
CA ILE A 154 -3.38 0.91 -47.63
C ILE A 154 -3.57 -0.60 -47.76
N ALA A 155 -4.52 -1.18 -47.02
CA ALA A 155 -4.87 -2.60 -47.12
C ALA A 155 -5.31 -2.98 -48.54
N GLN A 156 -6.14 -2.14 -49.19
CA GLN A 156 -6.60 -2.37 -50.56
C GLN A 156 -5.46 -2.26 -51.58
N VAL A 157 -4.61 -1.22 -51.47
CA VAL A 157 -3.50 -0.98 -52.40
C VAL A 157 -2.43 -2.07 -52.32
N LEU A 158 -2.11 -2.52 -51.10
CA LEU A 158 -1.10 -3.55 -50.87
C LEU A 158 -1.64 -4.98 -50.93
N GLY A 159 -2.95 -5.16 -51.14
CA GLY A 159 -3.59 -6.49 -51.15
C GLY A 159 -3.52 -7.22 -49.80
N LEU A 160 -3.48 -6.47 -48.69
CA LEU A 160 -3.37 -6.99 -47.33
C LEU A 160 -4.72 -6.93 -46.62
N SER A 161 -4.85 -7.69 -45.52
CA SER A 161 -5.93 -7.47 -44.58
C SER A 161 -5.68 -6.22 -43.72
N ILE A 162 -6.76 -5.58 -43.28
CA ILE A 162 -6.68 -4.42 -42.37
C ILE A 162 -5.91 -4.79 -41.10
N ARG A 163 -6.09 -6.02 -40.58
CA ARG A 163 -5.34 -6.52 -39.41
C ARG A 163 -3.83 -6.56 -39.66
N GLN A 164 -3.39 -7.06 -40.82
CA GLN A 164 -1.97 -7.07 -41.18
C GLN A 164 -1.39 -5.66 -41.24
N VAL A 165 -2.13 -4.68 -41.77
CA VAL A 165 -1.71 -3.27 -41.75
C VAL A 165 -1.55 -2.77 -40.30
N TRP A 166 -2.47 -3.09 -39.40
CA TRP A 166 -2.32 -2.76 -37.97
C TRP A 166 -1.13 -3.46 -37.31
N ASP A 167 -0.88 -4.73 -37.67
CA ASP A 167 0.25 -5.50 -37.14
C ASP A 167 1.59 -4.94 -37.63
N ILE A 168 1.66 -4.46 -38.88
CA ILE A 168 2.80 -3.68 -39.41
C ILE A 168 2.99 -2.42 -38.55
N GLY A 169 1.93 -1.67 -38.28
CA GLY A 169 2.00 -0.46 -37.45
C GLY A 169 2.53 -0.76 -36.05
N LYS A 170 2.03 -1.83 -35.41
CA LYS A 170 2.51 -2.29 -34.10
C LYS A 170 3.98 -2.73 -34.15
N ALA A 171 4.39 -3.45 -35.18
CA ALA A 171 5.75 -3.97 -35.35
C ALA A 171 6.79 -2.85 -35.49
N TYR A 172 6.48 -1.82 -36.29
CA TYR A 172 7.37 -0.68 -36.55
C TYR A 172 7.04 0.56 -35.68
N ARG A 173 6.14 0.41 -34.70
CA ARG A 173 5.72 1.47 -33.74
C ARG A 173 5.21 2.73 -34.43
N PHE A 174 4.37 2.56 -35.45
CA PHE A 174 3.76 3.61 -36.25
C PHE A 174 2.23 3.52 -36.23
N GLU A 175 1.54 4.67 -36.24
CA GLU A 175 0.08 4.76 -36.19
C GLU A 175 -0.50 5.15 -37.55
N PHE A 176 -1.35 4.28 -38.11
CA PHE A 176 -2.09 4.59 -39.33
C PHE A 176 -3.34 5.41 -39.02
N ARG A 177 -3.71 6.31 -39.94
CA ARG A 177 -4.95 7.08 -39.84
C ARG A 177 -6.16 6.14 -39.92
N GLN A 178 -7.04 6.21 -38.92
CA GLN A 178 -8.24 5.37 -38.84
C GLN A 178 -9.40 5.90 -39.67
N ASN A 179 -9.51 7.23 -39.81
CA ASN A 179 -10.49 7.89 -40.64
C ASN A 179 -9.91 9.23 -41.07
N ARG A 180 -10.18 9.64 -42.32
CA ARG A 180 -10.16 11.05 -42.67
C ARG A 180 -11.24 11.69 -41.80
N GLU A 181 -10.85 12.53 -40.84
CA GLU A 181 -11.80 13.35 -40.10
C GLU A 181 -12.79 13.90 -41.12
N ARG A 182 -14.03 13.41 -41.06
CA ARG A 182 -15.12 14.03 -41.80
C ARG A 182 -15.38 15.30 -41.03
N ASP A 183 -14.67 16.36 -41.38
CA ASP A 183 -15.05 17.72 -41.01
C ASP A 183 -16.50 17.91 -41.49
N PRO A 184 -17.47 18.07 -40.59
CA PRO A 184 -18.81 18.46 -41.01
C PRO A 184 -18.73 19.90 -41.51
N SER A 185 -19.04 20.08 -42.79
CA SER A 185 -19.24 21.38 -43.44
C SER A 185 -20.41 22.15 -42.83
#